data_AF-A0A0L8HMB2-F1
#
_entry.id   AF-A0A0L8HMB2-F1
#
_cell.length_a   1.000
_cell.length_b   1.000
_cell.length_c   1.000
_cell.angle_alpha   90.00
_cell.angle_beta   90.00
_cell.angle_gamma   90.00
#
_symmetry.space_group_name_H-M   'P 1'
#
loop_
_entity.id
_entity.type
_entity.pdbx_description
1 polymer ?
#
loop_
_entity_poly.entity_id
_entity_poly.type
_entity_poly.pdbx_seq_one_letter_code
_entity_poly.pdbx_strand_id
1 'polypeptide(L)' 'MTCSMMPVLEMQKCQIPQSMTISRYIAREYGLHGKSNLEMARVESITDCLYEILDVYMRMYHEMDGRLV' A
#
# COMPACT_ATOMS: atom_id res chain seq x y z
N MET A 1 -15.28 -10.17 -5.57
CA MET A 1 -14.28 -10.82 -4.69
C MET A 1 -14.32 -10.04 -3.39
N THR A 2 -15.05 -10.51 -2.38
CA THR A 2 -15.25 -9.77 -1.12
C THR A 2 -14.02 -9.97 -0.23
N CYS A 3 -13.15 -8.96 -0.17
CA CYS A 3 -12.01 -8.97 0.74
C CYS A 3 -12.50 -8.52 2.13
N SER A 4 -12.27 -9.32 3.17
CA SER A 4 -12.70 -9.02 4.54
C SER A 4 -11.80 -7.99 5.26
N MET A 5 -10.81 -7.45 4.55
CA MET A 5 -9.83 -6.51 5.09
C MET A 5 -9.95 -5.17 4.36
N MET A 6 -9.92 -4.08 5.13
CA MET A 6 -9.85 -2.72 4.63
C MET A 6 -8.39 -2.24 4.56
N PRO A 7 -8.05 -1.30 3.67
CA PRO A 7 -8.93 -0.60 2.73
C PRO A 7 -9.23 -1.37 1.44
N VAL A 8 -10.37 -1.06 0.83
CA VAL A 8 -10.78 -1.54 -0.51
C VAL A 8 -11.21 -0.33 -1.35
N LEU A 9 -10.63 -0.15 -2.53
CA LEU A 9 -11.05 0.86 -3.49
C LEU A 9 -12.16 0.28 -4.38
N GLU A 10 -13.30 0.95 -4.42
CA GLU A 10 -14.42 0.59 -5.29
C GLU A 10 -14.48 1.54 -6.49
N MET A 11 -14.35 0.97 -7.69
CA MET A 11 -14.46 1.70 -8.95
C MET A 11 -15.48 1.03 -9.85
N GLN A 12 -16.64 1.68 -10.00
CA GLN A 12 -17.76 1.19 -10.80
C GLN A 12 -18.21 -0.22 -10.41
N LYS A 13 -17.69 -1.26 -11.08
CA LYS A 13 -18.00 -2.69 -10.85
C LYS A 13 -16.79 -3.50 -10.40
N CYS A 14 -15.65 -2.85 -10.16
CA CYS A 14 -14.40 -3.47 -9.75
C CYS A 14 -14.06 -3.07 -8.31
N GLN A 15 -13.59 -4.04 -7.52
CA GLN A 15 -13.07 -3.80 -6.17
C GLN A 15 -11.59 -4.16 -6.16
N ILE A 16 -10.75 -3.22 -5.72
CA ILE A 16 -9.31 -3.38 -5.61
C ILE A 16 -8.97 -3.37 -4.11
N PRO A 17 -8.70 -4.54 -3.50
CA PRO A 17 -8.17 -4.60 -2.15
C PRO A 17 -6.66 -4.27 -2.13
N GLN A 18 -6.06 -4.20 -0.93
CA GLN A 18 -4.64 -3.92 -0.66
C GLN A 18 -4.25 -2.45 -0.82
N SER A 19 -3.88 -1.82 0.30
CA SER A 19 -3.51 -0.40 0.39
C SER A 19 -2.40 -0.01 -0.61
N MET A 20 -1.35 -0.82 -0.74
CA MET A 20 -0.23 -0.53 -1.63
C MET A 20 -0.56 -0.67 -3.12
N THR A 21 -1.49 -1.56 -3.46
CA THR A 21 -1.99 -1.69 -4.84
C THR A 21 -2.87 -0.50 -5.20
N ILE A 22 -3.76 -0.10 -4.27
CA ILE A 22 -4.60 1.09 -4.41
C ILE A 22 -3.73 2.34 -4.60
N SER A 23 -2.72 2.53 -3.75
CA SER A 23 -1.79 3.66 -3.81
C SER A 23 -1.07 3.74 -5.16
N ARG A 24 -0.49 2.63 -5.63
CA ARG A 24 0.19 2.58 -6.94
C ARG A 24 -0.75 2.83 -8.11
N TYR A 25 -1.98 2.31 -8.04
CA TYR A 25 -2.98 2.56 -9.07
C TYR A 25 -3.33 4.06 -9.15
N ILE A 26 -3.66 4.69 -8.01
CA ILE A 26 -3.97 6.12 -7.96
C ILE A 26 -2.75 6.96 -8.40
N ALA A 27 -1.53 6.60 -7.95
CA ALA A 27 -0.33 7.29 -8.38
C ALA A 27 -0.12 7.25 -9.90
N ARG A 28 -0.55 6.18 -10.57
CA ARG A 28 -0.54 6.08 -12.05
C ARG A 28 -1.58 6.97 -12.69
N GLU A 29 -2.82 6.94 -12.19
CA GLU A 29 -3.91 7.78 -12.71
C GLU A 29 -3.62 9.29 -12.63
N TYR A 30 -2.89 9.73 -11.59
CA TYR A 30 -2.57 11.15 -11.38
C TYR A 30 -1.13 11.53 -11.75
N GLY A 31 -0.35 10.63 -12.37
CA GLY A 31 1.01 10.94 -12.85
C GLY A 31 2.06 11.15 -11.74
N LEU A 32 1.88 10.55 -10.57
CA LEU A 32 2.75 10.65 -9.40
C LEU A 32 3.78 9.51 -9.30
N HIS A 33 3.89 8.64 -10.30
CA HIS A 33 4.72 7.43 -10.28
C HIS A 33 6.04 7.54 -11.07
N GLY A 34 6.41 8.74 -11.53
CA GLY A 34 7.57 8.95 -12.42
C GLY A 34 7.23 8.83 -13.91
N LYS A 35 8.07 9.40 -14.77
CA LYS A 35 7.86 9.49 -16.23
C LYS A 35 8.56 8.38 -17.02
N SER A 36 9.46 7.65 -16.38
CA SER A 36 10.16 6.50 -16.96
C SER A 36 10.07 5.27 -16.05
N ASN A 37 10.27 4.09 -16.63
CA ASN A 37 10.29 2.84 -15.86
C ASN A 37 11.33 2.87 -14.74
N LEU A 38 12.47 3.54 -14.96
CA LEU A 38 13.53 3.66 -13.95
C LEU A 38 13.13 4.59 -12.80
N GLU A 39 12.41 5.68 -13.08
CA GLU A 39 11.88 6.56 -12.03
C GLU A 39 10.79 5.86 -11.23
N MET A 40 9.90 5.12 -11.90
CA MET A 40 8.88 4.31 -11.24
C MET A 40 9.50 3.27 -10.31
N ALA A 41 10.53 2.55 -10.77
CA ALA A 41 11.25 1.59 -9.93
C ALA A 41 11.88 2.25 -8.69
N ARG A 42 12.38 3.49 -8.80
CA ARG A 42 12.90 4.22 -7.63
C ARG A 42 11.81 4.60 -6.64
N VAL A 43 10.66 5.07 -7.13
CA VAL A 43 9.51 5.40 -6.28
C VAL A 43 9.01 4.16 -5.56
N GLU A 44 8.87 3.04 -6.27
CA GLU A 44 8.45 1.76 -5.69
C GLU A 44 9.45 1.27 -4.64
N SER A 45 10.77 1.33 -4.92
CA SER A 45 11.80 0.94 -3.95
C SER A 45 11.75 1.75 -2.65
N ILE A 46 11.58 3.07 -2.72
CA ILE A 46 11.48 3.92 -1.52
C ILE A 46 10.21 3.56 -0.72
N THR A 47 9.11 3.34 -1.43
CA THR A 47 7.81 3.03 -0.84
C THR A 47 7.84 1.68 -0.13
N ASP A 48 8.45 0.66 -0.73
CA ASP A 48 8.58 -0.67 -0.15
C ASP A 48 9.43 -0.64 1.12
N CYS A 49 10.58 0.07 1.11
CA CYS A 49 11.39 0.24 2.32
C CYS A 49 10.63 0.93 3.45
N LEU A 50 9.83 1.95 3.13
CA LEU A 50 8.99 2.62 4.14
C LEU A 50 7.93 1.67 4.70
N TYR A 51 7.33 0.83 3.86
CA TYR A 51 6.32 -0.13 4.27
C TYR A 51 6.90 -1.23 5.18
N GLU A 52 8.11 -1.71 4.89
CA GLU A 52 8.82 -2.65 5.76
C GLU A 52 9.09 -2.07 7.15
N ILE A 53 9.52 -0.81 7.23
CA ILE A 53 9.72 -0.10 8.51
C ILE A 53 8.40 0.04 9.26
N LEU A 54 7.33 0.43 8.56
CA LEU A 54 6.00 0.58 9.14
C LEU A 54 5.46 -0.76 9.66
N ASP A 55 5.66 -1.85 8.93
CA ASP A 55 5.22 -3.19 9.34
C ASP A 55 5.90 -3.61 10.65
N VAL A 56 7.23 -3.44 10.76
CA VAL A 56 7.96 -3.71 12.00
C VAL A 56 7.47 -2.83 13.15
N TYR A 57 7.30 -1.53 12.90
CA TYR A 57 6.78 -0.60 13.90
C TYR A 57 5.38 -1.00 14.39
N MET A 58 4.48 -1.35 13.48
CA MET A 58 3.12 -1.77 13.83
C MET A 58 3.13 -3.07 14.63
N ARG A 59 3.96 -4.06 14.29
CA ARG A 59 4.11 -5.28 15.10
C ARG A 59 4.55 -4.96 16.51
N MET A 60 5.59 -4.14 16.67
CA MET A 60 6.05 -3.70 18.00
C MET A 60 4.95 -2.98 18.77
N TYR A 61 4.22 -2.08 18.12
CA TYR A 61 3.10 -1.35 18.73
C TYR A 61 1.99 -2.29 19.22
N HIS A 62 1.61 -3.27 18.38
CA HIS A 62 0.58 -4.26 18.71
C HIS A 62 1.02 -5.21 19.85
N GLU A 63 2.29 -5.62 19.87
CA GLU A 63 2.87 -6.41 20.96
C GLU A 63 2.88 -5.64 22.29
N MET A 64 3.21 -4.34 22.27
CA MET A 64 3.21 -3.50 23.49
C MET A 64 1.80 -3.29 24.06
N ASP A 65 0.78 -3.16 23.20
CA ASP A 65 -0.61 -2.99 23.62
C ASP A 65 -1.31 -4.32 23.98
N GLY A 66 -0.59 -5.45 23.97
CA GLY A 66 -1.14 -6.78 24.25
C GLY A 66 -2.18 -7.25 23.22
N ARG A 67 -2.31 -6.54 22.10
CA ARG A 67 -3.17 -6.90 20.98
C ARG A 67 -2.35 -7.76 20.04
N LEU A 68 -2.20 -9.04 20.39
CA LEU A 68 -1.73 -10.03 19.43
C LEU A 68 -2.71 -10.06 18.26
N VAL A 69 -2.24 -9.63 17.10
CA VAL A 69 -2.92 -9.84 15.81
C VAL A 69 -2.53 -11.21 15.28
#